data_AF-B4XS36-F1
#
_entry.id   AF-B4XS36-F1
#
_cell.length_a   1.000
_cell.length_b   1.000
_cell.length_c   1.000
_cell.angle_alpha   90.00
_cell.angle_beta   90.00
_cell.angle_gamma   90.00
#
_symmetry.space_group_name_H-M   'P 1'
#
loop_
_entity.id
_entity.type
_entity.pdbx_description
1 polymer ?
#
loop_
_entity_poly.entity_id
_entity_poly.type
_entity_poly.pdbx_seq_one_letter_code
_entity_poly.pdbx_strand_id
1 'polypeptide(L)'
;DGSGPVWAQDLKSSDFELLCHDGTTQPVTKFRDCHLAKVPAHAVITRPESRGEVVSILLEQQARFGSSGSDSSFNMFQSDLGKNSLFKDSTKCLQEIPSGTKFQDFLGEEYMIAMQSLRECSNSTS
;
A
#
# COMPACT_ATOMS: atom_id res chain seq x y z
N ASP A 1 15.76 5.97 -19.58
CA ASP A 1 15.29 4.60 -19.23
C ASP A 1 13.90 4.32 -19.81
N GLY A 2 13.16 5.32 -20.29
CA GLY A 2 12.49 5.29 -21.61
C GLY A 2 11.46 4.19 -21.90
N SER A 3 10.99 3.46 -20.90
CA SER A 3 10.12 2.31 -21.08
C SER A 3 8.67 2.76 -21.00
N GLY A 4 8.04 3.04 -22.14
CA GLY A 4 6.66 3.51 -22.16
C GLY A 4 6.11 3.82 -23.55
N PRO A 5 4.90 4.41 -23.61
CA PRO A 5 4.30 4.92 -24.84
C PRO A 5 5.21 5.95 -25.53
N VAL A 6 4.95 6.25 -26.80
CA VAL A 6 5.80 7.12 -27.65
C VAL A 6 6.26 8.41 -26.97
N TRP A 7 5.39 9.07 -26.20
CA TRP A 7 5.72 10.32 -25.51
C TRP A 7 6.79 10.18 -24.40
N ALA A 8 7.03 8.98 -23.89
CA ALA A 8 7.94 8.71 -22.77
C ALA A 8 9.25 8.03 -23.18
N GLN A 9 9.44 7.69 -24.47
CA GLN A 9 10.55 6.84 -24.91
C GLN A 9 11.93 7.49 -24.75
N ASP A 10 12.00 8.81 -24.94
CA ASP A 10 13.26 9.55 -24.84
C ASP A 10 13.53 10.09 -23.43
N LEU A 11 12.62 9.90 -22.49
CA LEU A 11 12.75 10.37 -21.11
C LEU A 11 13.76 9.53 -20.32
N LYS A 12 14.60 10.22 -19.55
CA LYS A 12 15.55 9.59 -18.62
C LYS A 12 15.20 9.99 -17.20
N SER A 13 15.33 9.05 -16.26
CA SER A 13 15.23 9.33 -14.83
C SER A 13 16.13 10.48 -14.35
N SER A 14 17.27 10.73 -15.03
CA SER A 14 18.17 11.87 -14.78
C SER A 14 17.58 13.24 -15.13
N ASP A 15 16.51 13.27 -15.92
CA ASP A 15 15.84 14.51 -16.35
C ASP A 15 14.84 15.01 -15.30
N PHE A 16 14.65 14.24 -14.22
CA PHE A 16 13.67 14.52 -13.16
C PHE A 16 14.31 14.50 -11.78
N GLU A 17 13.74 15.29 -10.89
CA GLU A 17 14.11 15.36 -9.47
C GLU A 17 12.88 15.25 -8.58
N LEU A 18 13.11 14.86 -7.32
CA LEU A 18 12.13 14.84 -6.25
C LEU A 18 12.17 16.17 -5.51
N LEU A 19 11.00 16.64 -5.07
CA LEU A 19 10.89 17.76 -4.16
C LEU A 19 10.94 17.25 -2.72
N CYS A 20 11.83 17.81 -1.93
CA CYS A 20 12.01 17.44 -0.53
C CYS A 20 11.31 18.45 0.40
N HIS A 21 11.00 18.04 1.62
CA HIS A 21 10.33 18.89 2.61
C HIS A 21 11.16 20.10 3.05
N ASP A 22 12.49 20.01 2.96
CA ASP A 22 13.41 21.11 3.27
C ASP A 22 13.52 22.16 2.15
N GLY A 23 12.74 22.00 1.08
CA GLY A 23 12.75 22.88 -0.09
C GLY A 23 13.86 22.58 -1.10
N THR A 24 14.70 21.58 -0.84
CA THR A 24 15.72 21.14 -1.80
C THR A 24 15.14 20.16 -2.82
N THR A 25 15.95 19.83 -3.84
CA THR A 25 15.66 18.75 -4.78
C THR A 25 16.71 17.65 -4.69
N GLN A 26 16.31 16.42 -4.99
CA GLN A 26 17.19 15.24 -5.00
C GLN A 26 16.90 14.36 -6.22
N PRO A 27 17.89 13.58 -6.71
CA PRO A 27 17.66 12.61 -7.78
C PRO A 27 16.56 11.59 -7.42
N VAL A 28 15.81 11.10 -8.40
CA VAL A 28 14.70 10.14 -8.18
C VAL A 28 15.08 8.85 -7.45
N THR A 29 16.36 8.48 -7.46
CA THR A 29 16.88 7.31 -6.73
C THR A 29 16.93 7.51 -5.21
N LYS A 30 16.84 8.75 -4.73
CA LYS A 30 16.86 9.13 -3.31
C LYS A 30 15.48 9.15 -2.64
N PHE A 31 14.47 8.54 -3.27
CA PHE A 31 13.08 8.53 -2.76
C PHE A 31 12.93 8.04 -1.31
N ARG A 32 13.85 7.22 -0.79
CA ARG A 32 13.81 6.77 0.61
C ARG A 32 14.05 7.91 1.60
N ASP A 33 14.90 8.87 1.23
CA ASP A 33 15.30 9.99 2.08
C ASP A 33 14.55 11.28 1.71
N CYS A 34 14.14 11.42 0.45
CA CYS A 34 13.37 12.56 -0.06
C CYS A 34 12.04 12.08 -0.65
N HIS A 35 10.97 12.20 0.12
CA HIS A 35 9.60 11.88 -0.28
C HIS A 35 8.60 12.72 0.51
N LEU A 36 7.38 12.88 -0.01
CA LEU A 36 6.33 13.64 0.68
C LEU A 36 5.76 12.90 1.88
N ALA A 37 5.54 11.59 1.75
CA ALA A 37 5.09 10.73 2.84
C ALA A 37 5.33 9.26 2.48
N LYS A 38 5.45 8.43 3.50
CA LYS A 38 5.35 6.98 3.36
C LYS A 38 3.89 6.55 3.38
N VAL A 39 3.43 5.87 2.34
CA VAL A 39 2.08 5.31 2.29
C VAL A 39 2.08 3.90 2.90
N PRO A 40 1.34 3.64 3.98
CA PRO A 40 1.23 2.30 4.56
C PRO A 40 0.62 1.29 3.58
N ALA A 41 0.99 0.02 3.71
CA ALA A 41 0.32 -1.05 2.97
C ALA A 41 -1.17 -1.11 3.36
N HIS A 42 -2.02 -1.59 2.45
CA HIS A 42 -3.41 -1.87 2.81
C HIS A 42 -3.46 -2.99 3.85
N ALA A 43 -4.37 -2.88 4.82
CA ALA A 43 -4.53 -3.86 5.89
C ALA A 43 -5.96 -4.42 5.91
N VAL A 44 -6.06 -5.71 6.24
CA VAL A 44 -7.34 -6.32 6.61
C VAL A 44 -7.62 -5.97 8.08
N ILE A 45 -8.78 -5.36 8.34
CA ILE A 45 -9.20 -4.95 9.68
C ILE A 45 -10.35 -5.85 10.13
N THR A 46 -10.28 -6.29 11.38
CA THR A 46 -11.33 -7.10 12.03
C THR A 46 -11.50 -6.67 13.48
N ARG A 47 -12.55 -7.17 14.14
CA ARG A 47 -12.74 -6.96 15.58
C ARG A 47 -11.70 -7.75 16.39
N PRO A 48 -11.27 -7.26 17.57
CA PRO A 48 -10.22 -7.91 18.36
C PRO A 48 -10.51 -9.38 18.68
N GLU A 49 -11.76 -9.73 18.99
CA GLU A 49 -12.16 -11.09 19.36
C GLU A 49 -12.09 -12.08 18.18
N SER A 50 -12.19 -11.60 16.94
CA SER A 50 -12.13 -12.43 15.73
C SER A 50 -10.72 -12.50 15.12
N ARG A 51 -9.74 -11.79 15.70
CA ARG A 51 -8.39 -11.67 15.11
C ARG A 51 -7.74 -13.02 14.84
N GLY A 52 -7.72 -13.90 15.83
CA GLY A 52 -7.03 -15.20 15.72
C GLY A 52 -7.60 -16.05 14.59
N GLU A 53 -8.92 -16.13 14.50
CA GLU A 53 -9.62 -16.86 13.46
C GLU A 53 -9.37 -16.26 12.07
N VAL A 54 -9.48 -14.94 11.92
CA VAL A 54 -9.25 -14.26 10.65
C VAL A 54 -7.81 -14.45 10.16
N VAL A 55 -6.82 -14.33 11.04
CA VAL A 55 -5.41 -14.56 10.70
C VAL A 55 -5.21 -16.01 10.24
N SER A 56 -5.71 -16.99 11.00
CA SER A 56 -5.58 -18.42 10.64
C SER A 56 -6.16 -18.70 9.25
N ILE A 57 -7.40 -18.26 9.02
CA ILE A 57 -8.09 -18.45 7.75
C ILE A 57 -7.31 -17.80 6.60
N LEU A 58 -6.88 -16.54 6.75
CA LEU A 58 -6.17 -15.85 5.66
C LEU A 58 -4.81 -16.48 5.35
N LEU A 59 -4.07 -16.96 6.35
CA LEU A 59 -2.81 -17.65 6.15
C LEU A 59 -3.02 -18.99 5.42
N GLU A 60 -4.02 -19.77 5.82
CA GLU A 60 -4.38 -21.03 5.15
C GLU A 60 -4.85 -20.80 3.71
N GLN A 61 -5.73 -19.82 3.49
CA GLN A 61 -6.28 -19.53 2.17
C GLN A 61 -5.20 -18.99 1.22
N GLN A 62 -4.29 -18.12 1.67
CA GLN A 62 -3.21 -17.64 0.79
C GLN A 62 -2.17 -18.72 0.48
N ALA A 63 -1.95 -19.69 1.40
CA ALA A 63 -1.06 -20.81 1.12
C ALA A 63 -1.61 -21.71 0.01
N ARG A 64 -2.94 -21.78 -0.12
CA ARG A 64 -3.62 -22.55 -1.16
C ARG A 64 -3.84 -21.77 -2.46
N PHE A 65 -4.30 -20.52 -2.37
CA PHE A 65 -4.81 -19.70 -3.49
C PHE A 65 -4.07 -18.38 -3.69
N GLY A 66 -3.01 -18.10 -2.93
CA GLY A 66 -2.18 -16.91 -3.11
C GLY A 66 -1.29 -16.99 -4.35
N SER A 67 -0.45 -15.98 -4.59
CA SER A 67 0.41 -15.91 -5.79
C SER A 67 1.38 -17.09 -5.97
N SER A 68 1.66 -17.85 -4.91
CA SER A 68 2.49 -19.06 -4.94
C SER A 68 1.74 -20.28 -4.38
N GLY A 69 0.41 -20.23 -4.44
CA GLY A 69 -0.47 -21.27 -3.92
C GLY A 69 -0.40 -22.57 -4.73
N SER A 70 -0.82 -23.66 -4.12
CA SER A 70 -0.85 -24.99 -4.75
C SER A 70 -2.04 -25.22 -5.68
N ASP A 71 -3.10 -24.43 -5.55
CA ASP A 71 -4.37 -24.63 -6.25
C ASP A 71 -4.64 -23.46 -7.20
N SER A 72 -4.59 -23.74 -8.51
CA SER A 72 -4.79 -22.74 -9.56
C SER A 72 -6.25 -22.57 -9.98
N SER A 73 -7.20 -23.24 -9.33
CA SER A 73 -8.63 -23.07 -9.63
C SER A 73 -9.18 -21.71 -9.20
N PHE A 74 -8.49 -21.04 -8.28
CA PHE A 74 -8.83 -19.71 -7.79
C PHE A 74 -7.55 -18.95 -7.43
N ASN A 75 -7.49 -17.66 -7.77
CA ASN A 75 -6.37 -16.77 -7.44
C ASN A 75 -6.84 -15.64 -6.53
N MET A 76 -6.45 -15.68 -5.25
CA MET A 76 -6.91 -14.75 -4.22
C MET A 76 -6.49 -13.28 -4.46
N PHE A 77 -5.39 -13.07 -5.18
CA PHE A 77 -4.84 -11.74 -5.50
C PHE A 77 -4.96 -11.40 -6.99
N GLN A 78 -5.98 -11.94 -7.66
CA GLN A 78 -6.27 -11.63 -9.05
C GLN A 78 -7.77 -11.44 -9.22
N SER A 79 -8.14 -10.44 -10.01
CA SER A 79 -9.52 -10.17 -10.39
C SER A 79 -9.78 -10.64 -11.82
N ASP A 80 -10.69 -11.59 -12.02
CA ASP A 80 -11.10 -12.02 -13.36
C ASP A 80 -12.00 -10.97 -14.05
N LEU A 81 -12.88 -10.35 -13.26
CA LEU A 81 -13.75 -9.26 -13.66
C LEU A 81 -13.38 -8.00 -12.88
N GLY A 82 -12.95 -6.96 -13.58
CA GLY A 82 -12.52 -5.70 -12.97
C GLY A 82 -11.06 -5.72 -12.54
N LYS A 83 -10.73 -4.93 -11.50
CA LYS A 83 -9.39 -4.82 -10.93
C LYS A 83 -9.47 -4.61 -9.43
N ASN A 84 -8.54 -5.20 -8.69
CA ASN A 84 -8.38 -5.04 -7.24
C ASN A 84 -9.64 -5.43 -6.43
N SER A 85 -10.28 -6.53 -6.80
CA SER A 85 -11.43 -7.09 -6.09
C SER A 85 -10.99 -7.77 -4.79
N LEU A 86 -11.49 -7.28 -3.64
CA LEU A 86 -11.10 -7.66 -2.27
C LEU A 86 -9.67 -7.28 -1.90
N PHE A 87 -8.69 -7.72 -2.68
CA PHE A 87 -7.27 -7.40 -2.52
C PHE A 87 -6.75 -6.69 -3.78
N LYS A 88 -5.65 -5.94 -3.64
CA LYS A 88 -4.97 -5.40 -4.84
C LYS A 88 -4.44 -6.55 -5.68
N ASP A 89 -4.57 -6.45 -7.00
CA ASP A 89 -4.05 -7.48 -7.92
C ASP A 89 -2.50 -7.57 -7.88
N SER A 90 -1.85 -6.52 -7.37
CA SER A 90 -0.40 -6.47 -7.17
C SER A 90 0.07 -7.08 -5.84
N THR A 91 -0.84 -7.55 -4.99
CA THR A 91 -0.51 -8.16 -3.69
C THR A 91 0.37 -9.39 -3.90
N LYS A 92 1.47 -9.50 -3.14
CA LYS A 92 2.38 -10.65 -3.19
C LYS A 92 2.04 -11.70 -2.15
N CYS A 93 1.67 -11.26 -0.95
CA CYS A 93 1.21 -12.09 0.14
C CYS A 93 0.49 -11.22 1.18
N LEU A 94 -0.16 -11.86 2.13
CA LEU A 94 -0.63 -11.25 3.36
C LEU A 94 0.38 -11.55 4.48
N GLN A 95 0.87 -10.50 5.13
CA GLN A 95 1.76 -10.62 6.28
C GLN A 95 0.99 -10.33 7.56
N GLU A 96 1.12 -11.19 8.56
CA GLU A 96 0.53 -10.93 9.87
C GLU A 96 1.19 -9.72 10.52
N ILE A 97 0.37 -8.74 10.92
CA ILE A 97 0.78 -7.61 11.75
C ILE A 97 0.88 -8.09 13.20
N PRO A 98 1.90 -7.72 13.98
CA PRO A 98 2.02 -8.14 15.39
C PRO A 98 0.74 -7.93 16.20
N SER A 99 0.43 -8.88 17.08
CA SER A 99 -0.76 -8.78 17.94
C SER A 99 -0.64 -7.56 18.86
N GLY A 100 -1.75 -6.84 19.06
CA GLY A 100 -1.80 -5.63 19.88
C GLY A 100 -1.34 -4.33 19.20
N THR A 101 -0.88 -4.39 17.94
CA THR A 101 -0.59 -3.18 17.16
C THR A 101 -1.84 -2.32 17.01
N LYS A 102 -1.77 -1.05 17.43
CA LYS A 102 -2.86 -0.08 17.25
C LYS A 102 -2.86 0.46 15.83
N PHE A 103 -4.00 0.98 15.37
CA PHE A 103 -4.09 1.51 14.02
C PHE A 103 -3.14 2.69 13.79
N GLN A 104 -2.88 3.52 14.82
CA GLN A 104 -1.92 4.62 14.73
C GLN A 104 -0.49 4.11 14.54
N ASP A 105 -0.12 3.06 15.28
CA ASP A 105 1.22 2.44 15.17
C ASP A 105 1.43 1.83 13.78
N PHE A 106 0.37 1.22 13.22
CA PHE A 106 0.40 0.66 11.87
C PHE A 106 0.54 1.74 10.78
N LEU A 107 -0.22 2.83 10.90
CA LEU A 107 -0.22 3.91 9.90
C LEU A 107 1.02 4.80 10.00
N GLY A 108 1.59 4.95 11.20
CA GLY A 108 2.72 5.83 11.46
C GLY A 108 2.30 7.29 11.68
N GLU A 109 3.16 8.02 12.39
CA GLU A 109 2.89 9.39 12.85
C GLU A 109 2.65 10.38 11.70
N GLU A 110 3.52 10.42 10.70
CA GLU A 110 3.41 11.33 9.55
C GLU A 110 2.08 11.18 8.81
N TYR A 111 1.66 9.93 8.59
CA TYR A 111 0.39 9.63 7.92
C TYR A 111 -0.80 10.07 8.77
N MET A 112 -0.74 9.83 10.09
CA MET A 112 -1.78 10.25 11.03
C MET A 112 -1.93 11.77 11.08
N ILE A 113 -0.82 12.53 11.10
CA ILE A 113 -0.82 13.99 11.04
C ILE A 113 -1.48 14.47 9.74
N ALA A 114 -1.05 13.94 8.59
CA ALA A 114 -1.61 14.32 7.29
C ALA A 114 -3.12 14.06 7.21
N MET A 115 -3.59 12.91 7.71
CA MET A 115 -5.02 12.58 7.72
C MET A 115 -5.82 13.46 8.68
N GLN A 116 -5.24 13.87 9.82
CA GLN A 116 -5.90 14.79 10.74
C GLN A 116 -6.11 16.16 10.10
N SER A 117 -5.07 16.73 9.50
CA SER A 117 -5.17 18.03 8.80
C SER A 117 -6.17 18.01 7.65
N LEU A 118 -6.25 16.92 6.88
CA LEU A 118 -7.25 16.78 5.82
C LEU A 118 -8.69 16.71 6.36
N ARG A 119 -8.88 16.15 7.56
CA ARG A 119 -10.20 16.00 8.19
C ARG A 119 -10.66 17.26 8.90
N GLU A 120 -9.77 18.18 9.25
CA GLU A 120 -10.15 19.47 9.85
C GLU A 120 -11.12 20.25 8.95
N CYS A 121 -10.99 20.14 7.62
CA CYS A 121 -11.91 20.76 6.67
C CYS A 121 -13.31 20.11 6.63
N SER A 122 -13.49 18.88 7.15
CA SER A 122 -14.76 18.14 7.10
C SER A 122 -15.77 18.54 8.19
N ASN A 123 -15.36 19.34 9.18
CA ASN A 123 -16.29 20.01 10.10
C ASN A 123 -16.88 21.31 9.52
N SER A 124 -16.58 21.63 8.25
CA SER A 124 -17.05 22.84 7.56
C SER A 124 -18.29 22.64 6.68
N THR A 125 -18.90 21.46 6.65
CA THR A 125 -20.15 21.24 5.90
C THR A 125 -21.33 21.69 6.74
N SER A 126 -21.87 22.87 6.43
CA SER A 126 -23.22 23.34 6.81
C SER A 126 -24.31 22.49 6.17
#